data_AF-A0A7Y2TCG8-F1
#
_entry.id   AF-A0A7Y2TCG8-F1
#
_cell.length_a   1.000
_cell.length_b   1.000
_cell.length_c   1.000
_cell.angle_alpha   90.00
_cell.angle_beta   90.00
_cell.angle_gamma   90.00
#
_symmetry.space_group_name_H-M   'P 1'
#
loop_
_entity.id
_entity.type
_entity.pdbx_description
1 polymer ?
#
loop_
_entity_poly.entity_id
_entity_poly.type
_entity_poly.pdbx_seq_one_letter_code
_entity_poly.pdbx_strand_id
1 'polypeptide(L)'
;MVKGMVWNKYLHEEGLDKYPKIVKLFDSDSEAIKLVKQALLNDRVLRPVFMQVLPEGKTGKMKICNKMLAAEKIKEDKTLADYIMENKGIFLCGKPKVANEILTIGGKIIVAVTDRHYDKAQFSVANLRQCYIPLPDRRLLTFKSSGLFHDPVSKPYNKNSIKFTGVGGKIEKNNALTSYEKLGPYSEGFIDFLAYQPLHSLPDGKGNFEEAEYGDDGKKVLPYLIVNCAISPHRISKISQLNDPGLFRLRKWISPLLRDLAIKRQRSGRKLMPVLKRFFNSGQEVMPLNDYLQFIAEEIGIGTARKQNHELFHVTFHEQDVNMGGQMCDREEMYTFEDYFKKHEIKYVDPFFKIIKETHIGIRDMISAVGVIKFLYKSKREWKANRLELLESFFRAYFRRLSYIYFERWERLMDCLGNVITFYFDRDDGLGQDGLKKIREWYRLEKERRRKCGRATGTSLY
;
A
#
# COMPACT_ATOMS: atom_id res chain seq x y z
N MET A 1 -7.46 -29.52 -21.70
CA MET A 1 -6.68 -28.95 -22.82
C MET A 1 -6.60 -27.42 -22.80
N VAL A 2 -7.70 -26.67 -22.71
CA VAL A 2 -7.71 -25.19 -22.85
C VAL A 2 -6.79 -24.46 -21.86
N LYS A 3 -6.75 -24.86 -20.56
CA LYS A 3 -5.90 -24.19 -19.56
C LYS A 3 -4.38 -24.36 -19.80
N GLY A 4 -3.97 -25.52 -20.33
CA GLY A 4 -2.55 -25.79 -20.64
C GLY A 4 -2.06 -24.96 -21.83
N MET A 5 -2.89 -24.81 -22.87
CA MET A 5 -2.57 -23.97 -24.03
C MET A 5 -2.45 -22.50 -23.65
N VAL A 6 -3.32 -22.00 -22.77
CA VAL A 6 -3.28 -20.61 -22.29
C VAL A 6 -2.02 -20.32 -21.48
N TRP A 7 -1.59 -21.24 -20.61
CA TRP A 7 -0.37 -21.07 -19.81
C TRP A 7 0.90 -21.14 -20.67
N ASN A 8 0.98 -22.07 -21.62
CA ASN A 8 2.14 -22.18 -22.50
C ASN A 8 2.28 -20.92 -23.38
N LYS A 9 1.16 -20.39 -23.88
CA LYS A 9 1.15 -19.10 -24.57
C LYS A 9 1.67 -17.97 -23.69
N TYR A 10 1.25 -17.91 -22.44
CA TYR A 10 1.76 -16.92 -21.47
C TYR A 10 3.28 -17.04 -21.27
N LEU A 11 3.80 -18.25 -21.06
CA LEU A 11 5.24 -18.47 -20.90
C LEU A 11 6.03 -18.01 -22.12
N HIS A 12 5.51 -18.25 -23.33
CA HIS A 12 6.12 -17.80 -24.57
C HIS A 12 6.09 -16.27 -24.72
N GLU A 13 4.94 -15.64 -24.48
CA GLU A 13 4.78 -14.18 -24.52
C GLU A 13 5.72 -13.46 -23.52
N GLU A 14 5.96 -14.07 -22.37
CA GLU A 14 6.90 -13.56 -21.36
C GLU A 14 8.37 -13.96 -21.60
N GLY A 15 8.64 -14.76 -22.63
CA GLY A 15 9.98 -15.29 -22.94
C GLY A 15 10.57 -16.15 -21.83
N LEU A 16 9.71 -16.84 -21.06
CA LEU A 16 10.08 -17.72 -19.95
C LEU A 16 10.24 -19.19 -20.39
N ASP A 17 9.65 -19.56 -21.51
CA ASP A 17 9.74 -20.87 -22.15
C ASP A 17 11.17 -21.34 -22.43
N LYS A 18 12.09 -20.41 -22.71
CA LYS A 18 13.52 -20.69 -22.92
C LYS A 18 14.31 -21.05 -21.64
N TYR A 19 13.70 -21.00 -20.45
CA TYR A 19 14.37 -21.27 -19.18
C TYR A 19 13.82 -22.56 -18.55
N PRO A 20 14.41 -23.74 -18.82
CA PRO A 20 13.80 -25.03 -18.49
C PRO A 20 13.61 -25.25 -16.99
N LYS A 21 14.50 -24.72 -16.13
CA LYS A 21 14.34 -24.84 -14.68
C LYS A 21 13.19 -23.98 -14.17
N ILE A 22 12.98 -22.80 -14.77
CA ILE A 22 11.83 -21.95 -14.45
C ILE A 22 10.52 -22.59 -14.90
N VAL A 23 10.47 -23.15 -16.11
CA VAL A 23 9.29 -23.88 -16.59
C VAL A 23 8.93 -25.01 -15.60
N LYS A 24 9.93 -25.80 -15.20
CA LYS A 24 9.76 -26.87 -14.21
C LYS A 24 9.26 -26.38 -12.85
N LEU A 25 9.65 -25.18 -12.40
CA LEU A 25 9.06 -24.58 -11.18
C LEU A 25 7.56 -24.39 -11.31
N PHE A 26 7.10 -23.93 -12.48
CA PHE A 26 5.68 -23.75 -12.74
C PHE A 26 4.94 -25.08 -12.89
N ASP A 27 5.60 -26.18 -13.24
CA ASP A 27 4.97 -27.51 -13.30
C ASP A 27 4.67 -28.09 -11.90
N SER A 28 5.15 -27.44 -10.84
CA SER A 28 4.81 -27.80 -9.46
C SER A 28 3.31 -27.73 -9.20
N ASP A 29 2.78 -28.76 -8.55
CA ASP A 29 1.41 -28.81 -8.06
C ASP A 29 1.16 -28.02 -6.76
N SER A 30 2.18 -27.29 -6.27
CA SER A 30 2.06 -26.49 -5.06
C SER A 30 0.98 -25.42 -5.19
N GLU A 31 0.27 -25.19 -4.08
CA GLU A 31 -0.77 -24.17 -3.98
C GLU A 31 -0.23 -22.77 -4.31
N ALA A 32 0.97 -22.44 -3.83
CA ALA A 32 1.63 -21.17 -4.10
C ALA A 32 1.78 -20.91 -5.62
N ILE A 33 2.23 -21.90 -6.38
CA ILE A 33 2.37 -21.79 -7.84
C ILE A 33 1.01 -21.70 -8.54
N LYS A 34 0.02 -22.46 -8.08
CA LYS A 34 -1.36 -22.38 -8.60
C LYS A 34 -1.94 -20.97 -8.44
N LEU A 35 -1.75 -20.35 -7.27
CA LEU A 35 -2.22 -19.00 -6.98
C LEU A 35 -1.47 -17.95 -7.81
N VAL A 36 -0.14 -18.08 -7.97
CA VAL A 36 0.66 -17.20 -8.84
C VAL A 36 0.19 -17.29 -10.29
N LYS A 37 0.03 -18.50 -10.85
CA LYS A 37 -0.49 -18.68 -12.21
C LYS A 37 -1.86 -18.02 -12.37
N GLN A 38 -2.76 -18.22 -11.41
CA GLN A 38 -4.08 -17.61 -11.43
C GLN A 38 -4.01 -16.08 -11.42
N ALA A 39 -3.15 -15.48 -10.59
CA ALA A 39 -2.96 -14.03 -10.55
C ALA A 39 -2.47 -13.47 -11.90
N LEU A 40 -1.44 -14.10 -12.48
CA LEU A 40 -0.85 -13.68 -13.76
C LEU A 40 -1.80 -13.82 -14.95
N LEU A 41 -2.62 -14.89 -14.98
CA LEU A 41 -3.61 -15.09 -16.04
C LEU A 41 -4.80 -14.14 -15.92
N ASN A 42 -5.17 -13.75 -14.70
CA ASN A 42 -6.26 -12.82 -14.46
C ASN A 42 -5.88 -11.37 -14.77
N ASP A 43 -4.60 -11.03 -14.63
CA ASP A 43 -4.11 -9.66 -14.68
C ASP A 43 -2.82 -9.51 -15.50
N ARG A 44 -2.96 -8.96 -16.71
CA ARG A 44 -1.84 -8.75 -17.64
C ARG A 44 -0.87 -7.66 -17.18
N VAL A 45 -1.28 -6.79 -16.25
CA VAL A 45 -0.39 -5.77 -15.67
C VAL A 45 0.48 -6.38 -14.59
N LEU A 46 0.23 -7.62 -14.16
CA LEU A 46 1.18 -8.38 -13.36
C LEU A 46 2.19 -9.09 -14.24
N ARG A 47 3.34 -9.37 -13.64
CA ARG A 47 4.40 -10.23 -14.18
C ARG A 47 5.02 -11.06 -13.05
N PRO A 48 5.62 -12.22 -13.36
CA PRO A 48 6.29 -13.02 -12.37
C PRO A 48 7.60 -12.36 -11.99
N VAL A 49 7.98 -12.52 -10.72
CA VAL A 49 9.32 -12.25 -10.23
C VAL A 49 9.83 -13.45 -9.46
N PHE A 50 11.15 -13.64 -9.54
CA PHE A 50 11.83 -14.77 -8.95
C PHE A 50 12.64 -14.29 -7.76
N MET A 51 12.41 -14.92 -6.63
CA MET A 51 12.98 -14.54 -5.35
C MET A 51 13.95 -15.62 -4.88
N GLN A 52 15.22 -15.26 -4.68
CA GLN A 52 16.19 -16.17 -4.07
C GLN A 52 15.90 -16.27 -2.58
N VAL A 53 15.86 -17.50 -2.08
CA VAL A 53 15.76 -17.76 -0.64
C VAL A 53 17.16 -17.71 -0.04
N LEU A 54 17.35 -16.84 0.94
CA LEU A 54 18.59 -16.69 1.67
C LEU A 54 18.71 -17.81 2.74
N PRO A 55 19.89 -18.40 2.93
CA PRO A 55 20.15 -19.34 4.02
C PRO A 55 19.91 -18.70 5.41
N GLU A 56 19.58 -19.52 6.41
CA GLU A 56 19.23 -18.99 7.74
C GLU A 56 20.35 -18.14 8.37
N GLY A 57 21.62 -18.54 8.22
CA GLY A 57 22.77 -17.77 8.70
C GLY A 57 22.99 -16.40 8.02
N LYS A 58 22.33 -16.16 6.89
CA LYS A 58 22.41 -14.91 6.11
C LYS A 58 21.29 -13.93 6.47
N THR A 59 20.40 -14.30 7.38
CA THR A 59 19.28 -13.48 7.85
C THR A 59 19.23 -13.46 9.37
N GLY A 60 18.70 -12.39 9.95
CA GLY A 60 18.32 -12.42 11.36
C GLY A 60 16.90 -12.94 11.56
N LYS A 61 16.48 -13.03 12.82
CA LYS A 61 15.16 -13.54 13.19
C LYS A 61 14.04 -12.66 12.63
N MET A 62 13.08 -13.26 11.92
CA MET A 62 11.82 -12.62 11.55
C MET A 62 11.06 -12.19 12.82
N LYS A 63 10.73 -10.91 12.92
CA LYS A 63 10.00 -10.32 14.06
C LYS A 63 8.57 -10.03 13.63
N ILE A 64 7.64 -10.88 14.07
CA ILE A 64 6.20 -10.68 13.88
C ILE A 64 5.69 -9.66 14.91
N CYS A 65 5.25 -8.51 14.42
CA CYS A 65 4.75 -7.39 15.21
C CYS A 65 3.24 -7.48 15.40
N ASN A 66 2.50 -7.75 14.33
CA ASN A 66 1.04 -7.90 14.37
C ASN A 66 0.63 -9.34 14.66
N LYS A 67 0.79 -9.76 15.93
CA LYS A 67 0.51 -11.14 16.37
C LYS A 67 -0.94 -11.56 16.13
N MET A 68 -1.89 -10.64 16.32
CA MET A 68 -3.31 -10.91 16.14
C MET A 68 -3.63 -11.23 14.68
N LEU A 69 -3.14 -10.41 13.74
CA LEU A 69 -3.33 -10.66 12.32
C LEU A 69 -2.53 -11.88 11.84
N ALA A 70 -1.32 -12.08 12.37
CA ALA A 70 -0.50 -13.24 12.05
C ALA A 70 -1.14 -14.56 12.50
N ALA A 71 -1.94 -14.55 13.57
CA ALA A 71 -2.67 -15.71 14.06
C ALA A 71 -3.98 -15.99 13.28
N GLU A 72 -4.38 -15.13 12.33
CA GLU A 72 -5.56 -15.40 11.52
C GLU A 72 -5.35 -16.66 10.67
N LYS A 73 -6.34 -17.57 10.72
CA LYS A 73 -6.39 -18.72 9.82
C LYS A 73 -6.62 -18.26 8.40
N ILE A 74 -5.72 -18.65 7.51
CA ILE A 74 -5.80 -18.44 6.06
C ILE A 74 -6.38 -19.68 5.39
N LYS A 75 -6.01 -20.86 5.91
CA LYS A 75 -6.49 -22.17 5.51
C LYS A 75 -6.63 -23.05 6.76
N GLU A 76 -7.32 -24.19 6.67
CA GLU A 76 -7.66 -25.06 7.81
C GLU A 76 -6.46 -25.34 8.75
N ASP A 77 -5.31 -25.61 8.14
CA ASP A 77 -4.05 -26.02 8.79
C ASP A 77 -2.99 -24.90 8.85
N LYS A 78 -3.24 -23.73 8.25
CA LYS A 78 -2.24 -22.65 8.15
C LYS A 78 -2.76 -21.28 8.54
N THR A 79 -1.99 -20.60 9.37
CA THR A 79 -2.13 -19.21 9.75
C THR A 79 -1.33 -18.29 8.84
N LEU A 80 -1.57 -16.99 8.91
CA LEU A 80 -0.77 -16.00 8.19
C LEU A 80 0.71 -16.04 8.61
N ALA A 81 1.00 -16.34 9.88
CA ALA A 81 2.36 -16.51 10.38
C ALA A 81 3.11 -17.62 9.65
N ASP A 82 2.44 -18.73 9.33
CA ASP A 82 3.04 -19.84 8.61
C ASP A 82 3.50 -19.40 7.21
N TYR A 83 2.65 -18.66 6.49
CA TYR A 83 3.02 -18.08 5.20
C TYR A 83 4.17 -17.05 5.30
N ILE A 84 4.23 -16.25 6.37
CA ILE A 84 5.38 -15.35 6.61
C ILE A 84 6.67 -16.16 6.77
N MET A 85 6.63 -17.24 7.56
CA MET A 85 7.80 -18.05 7.87
C MET A 85 8.27 -18.89 6.69
N GLU A 86 7.36 -19.40 5.86
CA GLU A 86 7.65 -20.11 4.60
C GLU A 86 8.34 -19.22 3.56
N ASN A 87 8.09 -17.91 3.62
CA ASN A 87 8.58 -16.92 2.66
C ASN A 87 9.60 -15.94 3.29
N LYS A 88 10.23 -16.31 4.41
CA LYS A 88 11.24 -15.48 5.08
C LYS A 88 12.54 -15.43 4.27
N GLY A 89 13.30 -14.34 4.43
CA GLY A 89 14.64 -14.22 3.86
C GLY A 89 14.65 -14.28 2.34
N ILE A 90 13.76 -13.55 1.68
CA ILE A 90 13.65 -13.57 0.22
C ILE A 90 14.17 -12.27 -0.41
N PHE A 91 14.76 -12.38 -1.59
CA PHE A 91 15.30 -11.22 -2.31
C PHE A 91 15.19 -11.40 -3.83
N LEU A 92 14.92 -10.33 -4.60
CA LEU A 92 14.74 -10.46 -6.05
C LEU A 92 16.03 -10.92 -6.72
N CYS A 93 15.97 -11.98 -7.53
CA CYS A 93 17.08 -12.44 -8.38
C CYS A 93 17.34 -11.49 -9.57
N GLY A 94 16.33 -10.71 -9.94
CA GLY A 94 16.33 -9.89 -11.14
C GLY A 94 15.87 -10.64 -12.39
N LYS A 95 16.75 -10.79 -13.38
CA LYS A 95 16.35 -11.35 -14.69
C LYS A 95 16.03 -12.86 -14.56
N PRO A 96 15.07 -13.40 -15.34
CA PRO A 96 14.77 -14.83 -15.35
C PRO A 96 16.00 -15.73 -15.60
N LYS A 97 16.97 -15.28 -16.41
CA LYS A 97 18.23 -15.99 -16.64
C LYS A 97 18.96 -16.34 -15.33
N VAL A 98 19.09 -15.37 -14.42
CA VAL A 98 19.77 -15.55 -13.13
C VAL A 98 19.03 -16.55 -12.26
N ALA A 99 17.70 -16.46 -12.19
CA ALA A 99 16.91 -17.42 -11.43
C ALA A 99 17.05 -18.86 -11.99
N ASN A 100 17.11 -19.02 -13.32
CA ASN A 100 17.37 -20.31 -13.94
C ASN A 100 18.76 -20.87 -13.62
N GLU A 101 19.79 -20.01 -13.59
CA GLU A 101 21.15 -20.38 -13.18
C GLU A 101 21.19 -20.83 -11.71
N ILE A 102 20.59 -20.06 -10.80
CA ILE A 102 20.46 -20.41 -9.37
C ILE A 102 19.79 -21.78 -9.19
N LEU A 103 18.69 -22.04 -9.90
CA LEU A 103 18.02 -23.35 -9.86
C LEU A 103 18.87 -24.48 -10.42
N THR A 104 19.72 -24.19 -11.41
CA THR A 104 20.59 -25.19 -12.03
C THR A 104 21.66 -25.66 -11.06
N ILE A 105 22.20 -24.75 -10.24
CA ILE A 105 23.19 -25.07 -9.20
C ILE A 105 22.56 -25.53 -7.86
N GLY A 106 21.24 -25.80 -7.84
CA GLY A 106 20.54 -26.35 -6.68
C GLY A 106 20.04 -25.31 -5.66
N GLY A 107 20.09 -24.02 -5.98
CA GLY A 107 19.52 -22.96 -5.16
C GLY A 107 17.98 -23.00 -5.11
N LYS A 108 17.40 -22.32 -4.11
CA LYS A 108 15.95 -22.27 -3.89
C LYS A 108 15.39 -20.93 -4.39
N ILE A 109 14.31 -21.02 -5.18
CA ILE A 109 13.57 -19.86 -5.71
C ILE A 109 12.11 -19.94 -5.27
N ILE A 110 11.57 -18.82 -4.83
CA ILE A 110 10.13 -18.58 -4.67
C ILE A 110 9.65 -17.73 -5.86
N VAL A 111 8.49 -18.08 -6.42
CA VAL A 111 7.86 -17.26 -7.46
C VAL A 111 6.84 -16.34 -6.80
N ALA A 112 6.97 -15.05 -7.04
CA ALA A 112 6.03 -14.02 -6.61
C ALA A 112 5.54 -13.23 -7.83
N VAL A 113 4.67 -12.25 -7.60
CA VAL A 113 4.21 -11.33 -8.64
C VAL A 113 4.56 -9.89 -8.29
N THR A 114 4.67 -9.06 -9.31
CA THR A 114 4.82 -7.61 -9.21
C THR A 114 4.10 -6.96 -10.40
N ASP A 115 3.85 -5.66 -10.34
CA ASP A 115 3.25 -4.92 -11.45
C ASP A 115 4.20 -4.80 -12.66
N ARG A 116 3.72 -4.31 -13.80
CA ARG A 116 4.55 -3.99 -14.98
C ARG A 116 4.93 -2.53 -14.99
N HIS A 117 5.95 -2.20 -15.79
CA HIS A 117 6.48 -0.83 -15.88
C HIS A 117 5.39 0.16 -16.30
N TYR A 118 5.60 1.43 -16.00
CA TYR A 118 4.77 2.49 -16.56
C TYR A 118 5.40 2.96 -17.86
N ASP A 119 4.67 2.85 -18.97
CA ASP A 119 5.15 3.18 -20.33
C ASP A 119 5.66 4.63 -20.46
N LYS A 120 5.38 5.50 -19.47
CA LYS A 120 5.89 6.88 -19.40
C LYS A 120 6.73 7.19 -18.15
N ALA A 121 7.22 6.20 -17.39
CA ALA A 121 8.00 6.46 -16.16
C ALA A 121 9.50 6.26 -16.36
N GLN A 122 10.29 7.16 -15.75
CA GLN A 122 11.74 7.01 -15.57
C GLN A 122 12.12 5.84 -14.65
N PHE A 123 11.19 5.33 -13.85
CA PHE A 123 11.47 4.34 -12.81
C PHE A 123 10.89 2.97 -13.11
N SER A 124 11.60 1.96 -12.62
CA SER A 124 11.23 0.57 -12.73
C SER A 124 10.03 0.19 -11.86
N VAL A 125 9.29 -0.88 -12.21
CA VAL A 125 8.14 -1.44 -11.45
C VAL A 125 8.30 -1.34 -9.94
N ALA A 126 7.38 -0.67 -9.23
CA ALA A 126 7.44 -0.45 -7.78
C ALA A 126 8.84 -0.01 -7.28
N ASN A 127 9.60 0.71 -8.10
CA ASN A 127 11.02 1.06 -7.91
C ASN A 127 11.92 -0.15 -7.60
N LEU A 128 11.54 -1.34 -8.06
CA LEU A 128 12.14 -2.66 -7.79
C LEU A 128 12.15 -3.04 -6.31
N ARG A 129 11.31 -2.39 -5.50
CA ARG A 129 11.31 -2.50 -4.02
C ARG A 129 10.39 -3.56 -3.47
N GLN A 130 9.46 -4.06 -4.26
CA GLN A 130 8.28 -4.73 -3.71
C GLN A 130 7.80 -5.90 -4.59
N CYS A 131 7.51 -7.01 -3.93
CA CYS A 131 6.82 -8.15 -4.53
C CYS A 131 5.63 -8.57 -3.67
N TYR A 132 4.74 -9.33 -4.30
CA TYR A 132 3.50 -9.81 -3.71
C TYR A 132 3.39 -11.32 -3.91
N ILE A 133 3.02 -12.03 -2.86
CA ILE A 133 2.75 -13.47 -2.85
C ILE A 133 1.24 -13.64 -2.61
N PRO A 134 0.48 -14.11 -3.61
CA PRO A 134 -0.95 -14.38 -3.44
C PRO A 134 -1.21 -15.43 -2.36
N LEU A 135 -2.22 -15.20 -1.52
CA LEU A 135 -2.65 -16.10 -0.45
C LEU A 135 -4.00 -16.78 -0.81
N PRO A 136 -4.31 -17.95 -0.23
CA PRO A 136 -5.57 -18.66 -0.49
C PRO A 136 -6.84 -17.85 -0.20
N ASP A 137 -6.78 -16.93 0.76
CA ASP A 137 -7.91 -16.07 1.13
C ASP A 137 -8.01 -14.79 0.28
N ARG A 138 -7.32 -14.74 -0.87
CA ARG A 138 -7.26 -13.65 -1.85
C ARG A 138 -6.48 -12.41 -1.41
N ARG A 139 -5.94 -12.38 -0.18
CA ARG A 139 -4.97 -11.35 0.24
C ARG A 139 -3.60 -11.59 -0.40
N LEU A 140 -2.73 -10.60 -0.26
CA LEU A 140 -1.36 -10.63 -0.78
C LEU A 140 -0.38 -10.40 0.36
N LEU A 141 0.51 -11.35 0.57
CA LEU A 141 1.67 -11.15 1.43
C LEU A 141 2.70 -10.33 0.64
N THR A 142 3.05 -9.19 1.19
CA THR A 142 3.85 -8.18 0.51
C THR A 142 5.22 -8.10 1.16
N PHE A 143 6.27 -8.17 0.36
CA PHE A 143 7.64 -7.97 0.82
C PHE A 143 8.17 -6.69 0.21
N LYS A 144 8.35 -5.68 1.04
CA LYS A 144 9.01 -4.43 0.69
C LYS A 144 10.49 -4.50 1.08
N SER A 145 11.31 -3.74 0.37
CA SER A 145 12.77 -3.74 0.47
C SER A 145 13.43 -5.01 -0.06
N SER A 146 12.72 -5.79 -0.87
CA SER A 146 13.21 -7.03 -1.47
C SER A 146 14.01 -6.78 -2.76
N GLY A 147 14.69 -5.62 -2.83
CA GLY A 147 15.27 -4.90 -3.97
C GLY A 147 15.91 -5.69 -5.10
N LEU A 148 16.26 -5.00 -6.19
CA LEU A 148 17.00 -5.61 -7.31
C LEU A 148 18.48 -5.17 -7.30
N PHE A 149 19.32 -6.11 -7.69
CA PHE A 149 20.74 -5.88 -7.95
C PHE A 149 20.97 -5.27 -9.34
N HIS A 150 21.63 -4.10 -9.42
CA HIS A 150 21.79 -3.36 -10.68
C HIS A 150 23.09 -3.64 -11.44
N ASP A 151 24.20 -3.98 -10.76
CA ASP A 151 25.54 -4.07 -11.37
C ASP A 151 26.38 -5.23 -10.79
N PRO A 152 26.75 -6.25 -11.59
CA PRO A 152 27.50 -7.44 -11.15
C PRO A 152 28.98 -7.25 -10.80
N VAL A 153 29.51 -6.03 -10.85
CA VAL A 153 30.95 -5.77 -10.64
C VAL A 153 31.25 -5.16 -9.27
N SER A 154 30.25 -4.75 -8.49
CA SER A 154 30.50 -3.92 -7.31
C SER A 154 29.77 -4.43 -6.02
N LYS A 155 30.45 -4.41 -4.85
CA LYS A 155 29.98 -4.73 -3.45
C LYS A 155 28.67 -4.11 -2.90
N PRO A 156 27.79 -4.86 -2.24
CA PRO A 156 26.33 -4.77 -2.30
C PRO A 156 25.71 -3.65 -1.47
N TYR A 157 26.47 -3.06 -0.58
CA TYR A 157 26.02 -1.95 0.23
C TYR A 157 27.28 -1.20 0.57
N ASN A 158 27.54 -0.08 -0.09
CA ASN A 158 28.57 0.84 0.34
C ASN A 158 27.86 2.14 0.65
N LYS A 159 28.17 2.74 1.80
CA LYS A 159 27.68 4.06 2.22
C LYS A 159 27.79 5.12 1.10
N ASN A 160 28.71 4.92 0.15
CA ASN A 160 29.06 5.82 -0.94
C ASN A 160 28.85 5.24 -2.37
N SER A 161 28.23 4.06 -2.56
CA SER A 161 27.86 3.60 -3.92
C SER A 161 26.55 2.80 -3.97
N ILE A 162 25.67 3.18 -4.90
CA ILE A 162 24.33 2.63 -5.08
C ILE A 162 24.41 1.38 -5.95
N LYS A 163 24.28 0.19 -5.35
CA LYS A 163 24.31 -1.10 -6.08
C LYS A 163 23.01 -1.87 -6.03
N PHE A 164 22.22 -1.59 -5.01
CA PHE A 164 20.90 -2.13 -4.84
C PHE A 164 19.92 -0.98 -4.87
N THR A 165 19.06 -1.00 -5.87
CA THR A 165 17.88 -0.15 -5.82
C THR A 165 16.85 -0.87 -4.99
N GLY A 166 16.34 -0.15 -4.02
CA GLY A 166 15.15 -0.59 -3.33
C GLY A 166 15.38 -1.50 -2.13
N VAL A 167 16.48 -1.30 -1.44
CA VAL A 167 16.72 -1.82 -0.09
C VAL A 167 16.22 -0.77 0.92
N GLY A 168 15.67 -1.25 2.05
CA GLY A 168 15.21 -0.41 3.15
C GLY A 168 16.16 -0.51 4.34
N GLY A 169 16.42 0.63 4.98
CA GLY A 169 17.31 0.74 6.11
C GLY A 169 16.59 0.75 7.46
N LYS A 170 17.36 1.09 8.49
CA LYS A 170 16.88 1.19 9.87
C LYS A 170 15.79 2.27 10.03
N ILE A 171 15.85 3.36 9.27
CA ILE A 171 14.88 4.47 9.32
C ILE A 171 13.52 3.97 8.85
N GLU A 172 13.44 3.36 7.67
CA GLU A 172 12.17 2.83 7.15
C GLU A 172 11.57 1.79 8.09
N LYS A 173 12.39 0.87 8.60
CA LYS A 173 11.95 -0.12 9.58
C LYS A 173 11.39 0.54 10.85
N ASN A 174 12.05 1.57 11.37
CA ASN A 174 11.59 2.28 12.57
C ASN A 174 10.30 3.05 12.31
N ASN A 175 10.17 3.73 11.18
CA ASN A 175 8.95 4.45 10.80
C ASN A 175 7.75 3.49 10.68
N ALA A 176 7.95 2.32 10.05
CA ALA A 176 6.91 1.29 9.97
C ALA A 176 6.46 0.81 11.37
N LEU A 177 7.41 0.60 12.29
CA LEU A 177 7.11 0.23 13.68
C LEU A 177 6.36 1.32 14.43
N THR A 178 6.88 2.55 14.41
CA THR A 178 6.24 3.71 15.08
C THR A 178 4.82 3.94 14.53
N SER A 179 4.64 3.85 13.20
CA SER A 179 3.34 3.91 12.55
C SER A 179 2.41 2.80 13.05
N TYR A 180 2.91 1.56 13.16
CA TYR A 180 2.17 0.41 13.69
C TYR A 180 1.75 0.61 15.15
N GLU A 181 2.67 1.01 16.01
CA GLU A 181 2.41 1.24 17.43
C GLU A 181 1.36 2.34 17.66
N LYS A 182 1.43 3.43 16.89
CA LYS A 182 0.47 4.54 16.98
C LYS A 182 -0.91 4.18 16.42
N LEU A 183 -0.98 3.58 15.22
CA LEU A 183 -2.26 3.32 14.55
C LEU A 183 -2.93 2.01 14.98
N GLY A 184 -2.18 1.12 15.65
CA GLY A 184 -2.62 -0.19 16.08
C GLY A 184 -2.67 -1.25 14.96
N PRO A 185 -3.07 -2.49 15.32
CA PRO A 185 -3.03 -3.66 14.43
C PRO A 185 -4.14 -3.71 13.38
N TYR A 186 -5.10 -2.78 13.44
CA TYR A 186 -6.21 -2.70 12.50
C TYR A 186 -6.00 -1.55 11.53
N SER A 187 -5.58 -1.84 10.30
CA SER A 187 -5.52 -0.84 9.24
C SER A 187 -6.88 -0.64 8.57
N GLU A 188 -7.71 0.24 9.12
CA GLU A 188 -8.65 0.93 8.22
C GLU A 188 -7.85 2.01 7.47
N GLY A 189 -7.91 2.03 6.15
CA GLY A 189 -7.20 3.00 5.31
C GLY A 189 -5.71 2.72 5.06
N PHE A 190 -5.13 1.59 5.54
CA PHE A 190 -3.72 1.25 5.28
C PHE A 190 -3.55 -0.21 4.88
N ILE A 191 -2.36 -0.53 4.38
CA ILE A 191 -1.85 -1.90 4.33
C ILE A 191 -1.44 -2.31 5.75
N ASP A 192 -1.73 -3.56 6.13
CA ASP A 192 -1.37 -4.06 7.45
C ASP A 192 0.13 -4.37 7.52
N PHE A 193 0.83 -3.71 8.44
CA PHE A 193 2.20 -4.09 8.78
C PHE A 193 2.17 -5.36 9.63
N LEU A 194 2.96 -6.36 9.24
CA LEU A 194 2.97 -7.67 9.88
C LEU A 194 4.26 -7.91 10.65
N ALA A 195 5.39 -7.74 9.96
CA ALA A 195 6.69 -8.19 10.44
C ALA A 195 7.83 -7.45 9.77
N TYR A 196 9.03 -7.60 10.33
CA TYR A 196 10.27 -7.22 9.67
C TYR A 196 11.35 -8.26 9.91
N GLN A 197 12.34 -8.30 9.01
CA GLN A 197 13.50 -9.18 9.15
C GLN A 197 14.78 -8.43 8.79
N PRO A 198 15.78 -8.35 9.69
CA PRO A 198 17.10 -7.89 9.32
C PRO A 198 17.78 -8.91 8.40
N LEU A 199 18.47 -8.43 7.38
CA LEU A 199 19.29 -9.24 6.48
C LEU A 199 20.76 -9.03 6.83
N HIS A 200 21.51 -10.11 7.05
CA HIS A 200 22.94 -10.05 7.35
C HIS A 200 23.79 -10.08 6.08
N SER A 201 23.20 -10.50 4.97
CA SER A 201 23.84 -10.54 3.67
C SER A 201 22.80 -10.30 2.58
N LEU A 202 23.25 -9.86 1.40
CA LEU A 202 22.45 -9.69 0.21
C LEU A 202 22.99 -10.57 -0.92
N PRO A 203 22.16 -11.05 -1.85
CA PRO A 203 22.64 -11.81 -3.00
C PRO A 203 23.50 -10.96 -3.95
N ASP A 204 24.56 -11.54 -4.51
CA ASP A 204 25.47 -10.87 -5.47
C ASP A 204 24.98 -10.93 -6.94
N GLY A 205 23.77 -11.43 -7.17
CA GLY A 205 23.20 -11.65 -8.51
C GLY A 205 23.85 -12.77 -9.33
N LYS A 206 24.81 -13.52 -8.79
CA LYS A 206 25.47 -14.69 -9.40
C LYS A 206 25.22 -15.98 -8.60
N GLY A 207 24.38 -15.91 -7.58
CA GLY A 207 24.03 -17.04 -6.71
C GLY A 207 24.82 -17.08 -5.40
N ASN A 208 25.77 -16.16 -5.16
CA ASN A 208 26.46 -16.03 -3.89
C ASN A 208 25.84 -14.94 -3.02
N PHE A 209 26.43 -14.72 -1.84
CA PHE A 209 25.98 -13.75 -0.86
C PHE A 209 27.15 -12.91 -0.36
N GLU A 210 26.91 -11.62 -0.19
CA GLU A 210 27.86 -10.68 0.34
C GLU A 210 27.33 -10.07 1.65
N GLU A 211 28.20 -9.95 2.65
CA GLU A 211 27.80 -9.52 3.99
C GLU A 211 27.46 -8.03 4.06
N ALA A 212 26.53 -7.68 4.96
CA ALA A 212 26.23 -6.29 5.29
C ALA A 212 27.44 -5.61 5.94
N GLU A 213 27.75 -4.39 5.49
CA GLU A 213 28.91 -3.62 5.95
C GLU A 213 28.71 -3.01 7.35
N TYR A 214 29.82 -2.59 7.96
CA TYR A 214 29.84 -1.79 9.18
C TYR A 214 29.77 -0.30 8.84
N GLY A 215 29.01 0.46 9.63
CA GLY A 215 29.00 1.92 9.57
C GLY A 215 30.20 2.51 10.29
N ASP A 216 30.36 3.83 10.17
CA ASP A 216 31.44 4.59 10.82
C ASP A 216 31.44 4.44 12.35
N ASP A 217 30.30 4.06 12.94
CA ASP A 217 30.14 3.80 14.38
C ASP A 217 30.54 2.37 14.78
N GLY A 218 31.12 1.59 13.86
CA GLY A 218 31.51 0.20 14.07
C GLY A 218 30.34 -0.78 14.19
N LYS A 219 29.10 -0.36 13.90
CA LYS A 219 27.92 -1.24 13.93
C LYS A 219 27.53 -1.69 12.54
N LYS A 220 27.05 -2.92 12.41
CA LYS A 220 26.52 -3.42 11.11
C LYS A 220 25.35 -2.56 10.66
N VAL A 221 25.42 -2.05 9.43
CA VAL A 221 24.32 -1.34 8.77
C VAL A 221 23.44 -2.36 8.07
N LEU A 222 22.47 -2.87 8.82
CA LEU A 222 21.61 -3.94 8.34
C LEU A 222 20.51 -3.42 7.42
N PRO A 223 20.32 -4.02 6.24
CA PRO A 223 19.10 -3.90 5.48
C PRO A 223 17.94 -4.66 6.14
N TYR A 224 16.71 -4.20 5.91
CA TYR A 224 15.51 -4.79 6.49
C TYR A 224 14.47 -5.11 5.42
N LEU A 225 13.99 -6.36 5.42
CA LEU A 225 12.74 -6.73 4.76
C LEU A 225 11.57 -6.28 5.63
N ILE A 226 10.60 -5.62 5.01
CA ILE A 226 9.34 -5.22 5.63
C ILE A 226 8.23 -6.09 5.04
N VAL A 227 7.48 -6.76 5.91
CA VAL A 227 6.41 -7.68 5.52
C VAL A 227 5.07 -7.07 5.86
N ASN A 228 4.19 -7.01 4.86
CA ASN A 228 2.88 -6.40 4.94
C ASN A 228 1.77 -7.32 4.38
N CYS A 229 0.50 -7.05 4.70
CA CYS A 229 -0.67 -7.70 4.09
C CYS A 229 -1.49 -6.68 3.30
N ALA A 230 -1.70 -6.94 2.01
CA ALA A 230 -2.44 -6.06 1.11
C ALA A 230 -3.63 -6.78 0.47
N ILE A 231 -4.65 -6.03 0.04
CA ILE A 231 -5.79 -6.58 -0.71
C ILE A 231 -5.66 -6.39 -2.22
N SER A 232 -4.75 -5.51 -2.66
CA SER A 232 -4.47 -5.24 -4.06
C SER A 232 -2.97 -5.03 -4.27
N PRO A 233 -2.39 -5.56 -5.37
CA PRO A 233 -0.99 -5.32 -5.72
C PRO A 233 -0.80 -3.98 -6.46
N HIS A 234 -1.85 -3.47 -7.10
CA HIS A 234 -1.78 -2.28 -7.96
C HIS A 234 -1.95 -1.00 -7.18
N ARG A 235 -1.11 0.00 -7.46
CA ARG A 235 -1.28 1.38 -7.03
C ARG A 235 -2.29 2.11 -7.91
N ILE A 236 -2.96 3.13 -7.39
CA ILE A 236 -3.94 3.93 -8.13
C ILE A 236 -3.30 4.54 -9.38
N SER A 237 -2.03 4.92 -9.32
CA SER A 237 -1.25 5.39 -10.48
C SER A 237 -1.33 4.49 -11.73
N LYS A 238 -1.63 3.18 -11.56
CA LYS A 238 -1.74 2.20 -12.64
C LYS A 238 -3.08 2.16 -13.34
N ILE A 239 -4.06 2.92 -12.85
CA ILE A 239 -5.43 2.88 -13.35
C ILE A 239 -5.55 3.22 -14.84
N SER A 240 -4.64 4.05 -15.36
CA SER A 240 -4.59 4.41 -16.79
C SER A 240 -4.19 3.22 -17.67
N GLN A 241 -3.36 2.32 -17.15
CA GLN A 241 -2.90 1.09 -17.83
C GLN A 241 -3.93 -0.03 -17.77
N LEU A 242 -4.81 0.00 -16.77
CA LEU A 242 -5.95 -0.90 -16.71
C LEU A 242 -6.98 -0.46 -17.75
N ASN A 243 -7.26 -1.34 -18.69
CA ASN A 243 -8.38 -1.18 -19.60
C ASN A 243 -9.68 -1.70 -18.94
N ASP A 244 -10.81 -1.41 -19.58
CA ASP A 244 -12.10 -2.03 -19.26
C ASP A 244 -12.26 -3.26 -20.16
N PRO A 245 -11.54 -4.37 -19.89
CA PRO A 245 -12.01 -5.39 -18.94
C PRO A 245 -11.05 -5.70 -17.77
N GLY A 246 -9.80 -5.25 -17.82
CA GLY A 246 -8.81 -5.49 -16.76
C GLY A 246 -9.25 -4.96 -15.39
N LEU A 247 -9.85 -3.76 -15.36
CA LEU A 247 -10.40 -3.19 -14.12
C LEU A 247 -11.60 -3.99 -13.59
N PHE A 248 -12.46 -4.52 -14.46
CA PHE A 248 -13.54 -5.41 -14.04
C PHE A 248 -12.99 -6.71 -13.42
N ARG A 249 -11.95 -7.31 -13.98
CA ARG A 249 -11.29 -8.50 -13.41
C ARG A 249 -10.70 -8.22 -12.03
N LEU A 250 -10.05 -7.08 -11.86
CA LEU A 250 -9.53 -6.65 -10.56
C LEU A 250 -10.66 -6.46 -9.54
N ARG A 251 -11.75 -5.76 -9.90
CA ARG A 251 -12.92 -5.62 -9.04
C ARG A 251 -13.54 -6.97 -8.70
N LYS A 252 -13.61 -7.90 -9.65
CA LYS A 252 -14.11 -9.27 -9.45
C LYS A 252 -13.24 -10.05 -8.46
N TRP A 253 -11.92 -9.84 -8.46
CA TRP A 253 -11.00 -10.43 -7.49
C TRP A 253 -11.19 -9.85 -6.07
N ILE A 254 -11.29 -8.52 -5.97
CA ILE A 254 -11.30 -7.81 -4.68
C ILE A 254 -12.68 -7.85 -4.01
N SER A 255 -13.78 -7.82 -4.76
CA SER A 255 -15.14 -7.70 -4.21
C SER A 255 -15.51 -8.80 -3.19
N PRO A 256 -15.21 -10.10 -3.44
CA PRO A 256 -15.42 -11.15 -2.45
C PRO A 256 -14.63 -10.91 -1.15
N LEU A 257 -13.36 -10.49 -1.25
CA LEU A 257 -12.53 -10.19 -0.09
C LEU A 257 -13.08 -9.01 0.72
N LEU A 258 -13.54 -7.94 0.05
CA LEU A 258 -14.20 -6.81 0.72
C LEU A 258 -15.48 -7.25 1.46
N ARG A 259 -16.23 -8.19 0.89
CA ARG A 259 -17.42 -8.78 1.54
C ARG A 259 -17.03 -9.56 2.80
N ASP A 260 -16.01 -10.41 2.72
CA ASP A 260 -15.52 -11.19 3.86
C ASP A 260 -15.01 -10.28 5.00
N LEU A 261 -14.24 -9.24 4.64
CA LEU A 261 -13.76 -8.24 5.59
C LEU A 261 -14.90 -7.42 6.21
N ALA A 262 -15.92 -7.08 5.42
CA ALA A 262 -17.11 -6.38 5.93
C ALA A 262 -17.88 -7.24 6.95
N ILE A 263 -18.11 -8.52 6.65
CA ILE A 263 -18.77 -9.45 7.58
C ILE A 263 -18.00 -9.56 8.90
N LYS A 264 -16.66 -9.70 8.82
CA LYS A 264 -15.78 -9.70 10.01
C LYS A 264 -15.91 -8.41 10.82
N ARG A 265 -15.95 -7.25 10.16
CA ARG A 265 -16.16 -5.94 10.81
C ARG A 265 -17.53 -5.85 11.51
N GLN A 266 -18.59 -6.34 10.88
CA GLN A 266 -19.93 -6.33 11.50
C GLN A 266 -20.01 -7.25 12.72
N ARG A 267 -19.45 -8.46 12.63
CA ARG A 267 -19.41 -9.41 13.75
C ARG A 267 -18.64 -8.89 14.97
N SER A 268 -17.68 -7.98 14.75
CA SER A 268 -16.95 -7.29 15.81
C SER A 268 -17.63 -5.99 16.29
N GLY A 269 -18.91 -5.78 15.94
CA GLY A 269 -19.69 -4.61 16.36
C GLY A 269 -19.32 -3.30 15.66
N ARG A 270 -18.47 -3.34 14.61
CA ARG A 270 -18.01 -2.13 13.91
C ARG A 270 -18.99 -1.74 12.81
N LYS A 271 -19.27 -0.43 12.71
CA LYS A 271 -20.09 0.13 11.64
C LYS A 271 -19.35 0.04 10.30
N LEU A 272 -20.03 -0.52 9.30
CA LEU A 272 -19.52 -0.55 7.92
C LEU A 272 -19.47 0.84 7.31
N MET A 273 -18.58 0.97 6.32
CA MET A 273 -18.59 2.08 5.38
C MET A 273 -19.92 2.10 4.61
N PRO A 274 -20.55 3.26 4.42
CA PRO A 274 -21.80 3.39 3.67
C PRO A 274 -21.75 2.70 2.31
N VAL A 275 -20.70 2.90 1.53
CA VAL A 275 -20.52 2.26 0.23
C VAL A 275 -20.43 0.73 0.30
N LEU A 276 -19.69 0.17 1.27
CA LEU A 276 -19.65 -1.28 1.48
C LEU A 276 -21.00 -1.83 1.93
N LYS A 277 -21.76 -1.08 2.75
CA LYS A 277 -23.10 -1.46 3.17
C LYS A 277 -24.07 -1.49 1.98
N ARG A 278 -24.02 -0.47 1.10
CA ARG A 278 -24.83 -0.45 -0.13
C ARG A 278 -24.50 -1.62 -1.04
N PHE A 279 -23.21 -1.86 -1.30
CA PHE A 279 -22.75 -2.98 -2.12
C PHE A 279 -23.18 -4.34 -1.53
N PHE A 280 -23.06 -4.51 -0.22
CA PHE A 280 -23.49 -5.74 0.44
C PHE A 280 -25.00 -5.98 0.26
N ASN A 281 -25.81 -4.92 0.44
CA ASN A 281 -27.26 -4.97 0.33
C ASN A 281 -27.76 -5.08 -1.13
N SER A 282 -26.95 -4.77 -2.13
CA SER A 282 -27.37 -4.85 -3.54
C SER A 282 -27.40 -6.28 -4.08
N GLY A 283 -26.82 -7.25 -3.36
CA GLY A 283 -26.71 -8.65 -3.80
C GLY A 283 -25.72 -8.87 -4.96
N GLN A 284 -25.04 -7.82 -5.43
CA GLN A 284 -24.10 -7.94 -6.56
C GLN A 284 -22.82 -8.69 -6.16
N GLU A 285 -22.34 -9.56 -7.04
CA GLU A 285 -21.07 -10.28 -6.82
C GLU A 285 -19.85 -9.36 -6.96
N VAL A 286 -19.91 -8.42 -7.90
CA VAL A 286 -18.82 -7.48 -8.22
C VAL A 286 -19.30 -6.06 -7.95
N MET A 287 -18.52 -5.31 -7.15
CA MET A 287 -18.85 -3.94 -6.81
C MET A 287 -18.88 -3.07 -8.08
N PRO A 288 -19.97 -2.31 -8.34
CA PRO A 288 -20.05 -1.38 -9.45
C PRO A 288 -18.88 -0.40 -9.46
N LEU A 289 -18.45 0.06 -10.64
CA LEU A 289 -17.27 0.92 -10.76
C LEU A 289 -17.43 2.22 -9.94
N ASN A 290 -18.61 2.85 -9.97
CA ASN A 290 -18.87 4.07 -9.20
C ASN A 290 -18.75 3.83 -7.69
N ASP A 291 -19.32 2.74 -7.18
CA ASP A 291 -19.17 2.37 -5.76
C ASP A 291 -17.72 2.02 -5.43
N TYR A 292 -16.97 1.40 -6.33
CA TYR A 292 -15.57 1.09 -6.13
C TYR A 292 -14.69 2.35 -6.01
N LEU A 293 -14.93 3.35 -6.87
CA LEU A 293 -14.24 4.64 -6.78
C LEU A 293 -14.60 5.40 -5.50
N GLN A 294 -15.88 5.37 -5.09
CA GLN A 294 -16.31 5.95 -3.80
C GLN A 294 -15.70 5.20 -2.61
N PHE A 295 -15.58 3.87 -2.68
CA PHE A 295 -14.90 3.06 -1.68
C PHE A 295 -13.45 3.46 -1.49
N ILE A 296 -12.70 3.61 -2.59
CA ILE A 296 -11.32 4.11 -2.55
C ILE A 296 -11.27 5.50 -1.90
N ALA A 297 -12.16 6.41 -2.29
CA ALA A 297 -12.20 7.76 -1.73
C ALA A 297 -12.50 7.78 -0.23
N GLU A 298 -13.46 6.97 0.23
CA GLU A 298 -13.77 6.82 1.65
C GLU A 298 -12.60 6.19 2.44
N GLU A 299 -11.92 5.16 1.92
CA GLU A 299 -10.74 4.55 2.59
C GLU A 299 -9.59 5.56 2.73
N ILE A 300 -9.31 6.36 1.69
CA ILE A 300 -8.32 7.45 1.78
C ILE A 300 -8.74 8.47 2.85
N GLY A 301 -10.02 8.85 2.91
CA GLY A 301 -10.56 9.75 3.94
C GLY A 301 -10.39 9.21 5.36
N ILE A 302 -10.68 7.92 5.56
CA ILE A 302 -10.49 7.22 6.83
C ILE A 302 -9.01 7.19 7.21
N GLY A 303 -8.13 6.81 6.28
CA GLY A 303 -6.68 6.77 6.50
C GLY A 303 -6.13 8.15 6.90
N THR A 304 -6.52 9.21 6.18
CA THR A 304 -6.08 10.58 6.48
C THR A 304 -6.56 11.04 7.86
N ALA A 305 -7.80 10.74 8.25
CA ALA A 305 -8.30 11.07 9.58
C ALA A 305 -7.57 10.30 10.68
N ARG A 306 -7.26 9.03 10.45
CA ARG A 306 -6.50 8.22 11.40
C ARG A 306 -5.07 8.75 11.58
N LYS A 307 -4.35 9.09 10.50
CA LYS A 307 -3.03 9.74 10.62
C LYS A 307 -3.11 10.99 11.49
N GLN A 308 -4.08 11.85 11.19
CA GLN A 308 -4.30 13.10 11.91
C GLN A 308 -4.58 12.87 13.40
N ASN A 309 -5.43 11.90 13.75
CA ASN A 309 -5.76 11.57 15.14
C ASN A 309 -4.55 11.10 15.95
N HIS A 310 -3.53 10.55 15.29
CA HIS A 310 -2.34 9.99 15.92
C HIS A 310 -1.07 10.83 15.69
N GLU A 311 -1.23 12.06 15.19
CA GLU A 311 -0.14 13.01 14.90
C GLU A 311 0.92 12.40 13.99
N LEU A 312 0.45 11.67 12.99
CA LEU A 312 1.27 11.12 11.92
C LEU A 312 1.11 11.96 10.66
N PHE A 313 2.20 12.09 9.93
CA PHE A 313 2.34 12.93 8.76
C PHE A 313 3.05 12.18 7.63
N HIS A 314 2.57 12.31 6.41
CA HIS A 314 3.12 11.63 5.24
C HIS A 314 3.76 12.67 4.30
N VAL A 315 5.08 12.83 4.39
CA VAL A 315 5.81 13.96 3.78
C VAL A 315 5.61 14.05 2.26
N THR A 316 5.50 12.91 1.59
CA THR A 316 5.28 12.80 0.14
C THR A 316 4.07 11.90 -0.12
N PHE A 317 2.85 12.43 0.00
CA PHE A 317 1.64 11.67 -0.34
C PHE A 317 1.21 11.94 -1.80
N HIS A 318 1.13 10.90 -2.62
CA HIS A 318 0.79 10.95 -4.05
C HIS A 318 0.09 9.66 -4.53
N GLU A 319 -0.29 9.59 -5.81
CA GLU A 319 -1.17 8.55 -6.36
C GLU A 319 -0.57 7.13 -6.32
N GLN A 320 0.76 7.00 -6.19
CA GLN A 320 1.39 5.69 -6.01
C GLN A 320 1.33 5.19 -4.55
N ASP A 321 1.00 6.03 -3.56
CA ASP A 321 0.93 5.61 -2.15
C ASP A 321 -0.38 4.95 -1.79
N VAL A 322 -1.33 4.88 -2.72
CA VAL A 322 -2.62 4.25 -2.48
C VAL A 322 -2.79 3.09 -3.45
N ASN A 323 -3.20 1.92 -2.96
CA ASN A 323 -3.54 0.78 -3.82
C ASN A 323 -4.98 0.87 -4.33
N MET A 324 -5.30 0.05 -5.32
CA MET A 324 -6.66 -0.08 -5.83
C MET A 324 -7.64 -0.62 -4.77
N GLY A 325 -7.14 -1.18 -3.67
CA GLY A 325 -7.94 -1.50 -2.49
C GLY A 325 -8.28 -0.30 -1.61
N GLY A 326 -7.89 0.93 -1.99
CA GLY A 326 -8.07 2.15 -1.19
C GLY A 326 -7.09 2.29 -0.02
N GLN A 327 -6.18 1.32 0.15
CA GLN A 327 -5.23 1.30 1.26
C GLN A 327 -4.04 2.22 0.98
N MET A 328 -3.62 3.02 1.96
CA MET A 328 -2.31 3.68 1.92
C MET A 328 -1.19 2.66 2.17
N CYS A 329 -0.13 2.71 1.37
CA CYS A 329 0.72 1.55 1.12
C CYS A 329 2.17 1.65 1.62
N ASP A 330 2.57 2.80 2.15
CA ASP A 330 3.95 3.11 2.51
C ASP A 330 3.99 3.63 3.97
N ARG A 331 3.91 2.72 4.94
CA ARG A 331 3.86 3.09 6.37
C ARG A 331 5.20 3.59 6.89
N GLU A 332 6.28 3.16 6.26
CA GLU A 332 7.63 3.61 6.52
C GLU A 332 7.93 5.05 6.07
N GLU A 333 7.03 5.66 5.30
CA GLU A 333 7.09 7.10 4.92
C GLU A 333 6.32 8.00 5.92
N MET A 334 5.78 7.42 7.00
CA MET A 334 5.06 8.17 8.03
C MET A 334 6.01 8.66 9.12
N TYR A 335 5.95 9.96 9.36
CA TYR A 335 6.70 10.66 10.40
C TYR A 335 5.74 11.14 11.49
N THR A 336 6.25 11.31 12.71
CA THR A 336 5.49 12.03 13.74
C THR A 336 5.48 13.53 13.42
N PHE A 337 4.51 14.27 13.94
CA PHE A 337 4.52 15.73 13.85
C PHE A 337 5.80 16.32 14.48
N GLU A 338 6.27 15.73 15.59
CA GLU A 338 7.53 16.12 16.23
C GLU A 338 8.73 15.97 15.29
N ASP A 339 8.87 14.82 14.63
CA ASP A 339 9.96 14.58 13.66
C ASP A 339 9.83 15.51 12.44
N TYR A 340 8.60 15.74 11.97
CA TYR A 340 8.34 16.70 10.90
C TYR A 340 8.78 18.11 11.28
N PHE A 341 8.43 18.58 12.48
CA PHE A 341 8.81 19.92 12.94
C PHE A 341 10.34 20.03 13.14
N LYS A 342 10.98 19.06 13.79
CA LYS A 342 12.45 19.02 13.96
C LYS A 342 13.19 19.09 12.63
N LYS A 343 12.70 18.36 11.61
CA LYS A 343 13.34 18.31 10.28
C LYS A 343 13.19 19.63 9.50
N HIS A 344 12.06 20.33 9.65
CA HIS A 344 11.73 21.51 8.84
C HIS A 344 11.95 22.84 9.57
N GLU A 345 12.31 22.82 10.86
CA GLU A 345 12.74 24.02 11.60
C GLU A 345 14.05 24.61 11.04
N ILE A 346 14.87 23.79 10.35
CA ILE A 346 16.24 24.15 9.96
C ILE A 346 16.40 24.46 8.46
N LYS A 347 15.52 24.01 7.56
CA LYS A 347 15.65 24.25 6.10
C LYS A 347 14.30 24.31 5.36
N TYR A 348 14.15 25.36 4.55
CA TYR A 348 13.07 25.63 3.58
C TYR A 348 11.65 25.58 4.16
N VAL A 349 11.10 26.79 4.35
CA VAL A 349 9.77 27.07 4.91
C VAL A 349 8.70 26.40 4.06
N ASP A 350 8.26 25.21 4.46
CA ASP A 350 7.00 24.64 3.96
C ASP A 350 5.94 25.75 4.13
N PRO A 351 5.25 26.19 3.06
CA PRO A 351 4.32 27.30 3.13
C PRO A 351 3.16 27.03 4.11
N PHE A 352 2.94 25.76 4.45
CA PHE A 352 1.96 25.35 5.45
C PHE A 352 2.57 25.17 6.85
N PHE A 353 3.88 25.28 7.04
CA PHE A 353 4.54 25.00 8.32
C PHE A 353 3.89 25.78 9.47
N LYS A 354 3.71 27.09 9.31
CA LYS A 354 3.07 27.94 10.33
C LYS A 354 1.64 27.50 10.62
N ILE A 355 0.86 27.23 9.57
CA ILE A 355 -0.53 26.76 9.69
C ILE A 355 -0.60 25.39 10.37
N ILE A 356 0.28 24.45 10.00
CA ILE A 356 0.37 23.12 10.60
C ILE A 356 0.81 23.24 12.07
N LYS A 357 1.78 24.10 12.39
CA LYS A 357 2.24 24.35 13.76
C LYS A 357 1.15 24.95 14.64
N GLU A 358 0.36 25.90 14.12
CA GLU A 358 -0.72 26.55 14.87
C GLU A 358 -1.94 25.64 15.03
N THR A 359 -2.39 25.01 13.94
CA THR A 359 -3.63 24.22 13.93
C THR A 359 -3.42 22.76 14.30
N HIS A 360 -2.18 22.26 14.24
CA HIS A 360 -1.84 20.85 14.31
C HIS A 360 -2.66 20.01 13.31
N ILE A 361 -3.06 20.58 12.17
CA ILE A 361 -3.68 19.83 11.09
C ILE A 361 -2.67 19.66 9.96
N GLY A 362 -2.43 18.42 9.56
CA GLY A 362 -1.57 18.05 8.44
C GLY A 362 -2.21 18.39 7.09
N ILE A 363 -2.42 19.69 6.82
CA ILE A 363 -3.13 20.17 5.62
C ILE A 363 -2.43 19.77 4.31
N ARG A 364 -1.11 19.59 4.34
CA ARG A 364 -0.34 19.08 3.19
C ARG A 364 -0.78 17.67 2.78
N ASP A 365 -0.86 16.74 3.73
CA ASP A 365 -1.37 15.38 3.50
C ASP A 365 -2.79 15.41 2.93
N MET A 366 -3.63 16.33 3.42
CA MET A 366 -5.00 16.52 2.96
C MET A 366 -5.06 17.01 1.50
N ILE A 367 -4.25 18.01 1.14
CA ILE A 367 -4.13 18.51 -0.24
C ILE A 367 -3.67 17.39 -1.16
N SER A 368 -2.63 16.65 -0.76
CA SER A 368 -2.14 15.49 -1.49
C SER A 368 -3.22 14.42 -1.67
N ALA A 369 -3.98 14.09 -0.62
CA ALA A 369 -5.07 13.12 -0.69
C ALA A 369 -6.11 13.52 -1.74
N VAL A 370 -6.48 14.80 -1.74
CA VAL A 370 -7.39 15.36 -2.74
C VAL A 370 -6.78 15.29 -4.13
N GLY A 371 -5.47 15.51 -4.28
CA GLY A 371 -4.73 15.26 -5.52
C GLY A 371 -4.89 13.82 -6.04
N VAL A 372 -4.80 12.83 -5.16
CA VAL A 372 -5.02 11.41 -5.52
C VAL A 372 -6.47 11.15 -5.94
N ILE A 373 -7.46 11.71 -5.22
CA ILE A 373 -8.87 11.65 -5.64
C ILE A 373 -9.06 12.29 -7.01
N LYS A 374 -8.32 13.37 -7.30
CA LYS A 374 -8.37 14.01 -8.61
C LYS A 374 -7.83 13.13 -9.72
N PHE A 375 -6.75 12.41 -9.44
CA PHE A 375 -6.16 11.48 -10.39
C PHE A 375 -7.13 10.36 -10.80
N LEU A 376 -7.91 9.83 -9.85
CA LEU A 376 -8.88 8.75 -10.12
C LEU A 376 -9.85 9.08 -11.25
N TYR A 377 -10.41 10.29 -11.29
CA TYR A 377 -11.36 10.67 -12.34
C TYR A 377 -10.67 11.20 -13.61
N LYS A 378 -9.49 11.86 -13.51
CA LYS A 378 -8.79 12.40 -14.70
C LYS A 378 -8.25 11.30 -15.60
N SER A 379 -7.84 10.17 -15.02
CA SER A 379 -7.19 9.07 -15.73
C SER A 379 -8.09 8.38 -16.77
N LYS A 380 -9.42 8.41 -16.60
CA LYS A 380 -10.41 7.80 -17.50
C LYS A 380 -11.70 8.63 -17.49
N ARG A 381 -11.74 9.67 -18.33
CA ARG A 381 -12.87 10.62 -18.46
C ARG A 381 -14.23 9.97 -18.73
N GLU A 382 -14.24 8.75 -19.27
CA GLU A 382 -15.44 7.98 -19.59
C GLU A 382 -16.16 7.42 -18.33
N TRP A 383 -15.46 7.38 -17.19
CA TRP A 383 -16.05 6.96 -15.93
C TRP A 383 -16.87 8.10 -15.36
N LYS A 384 -18.17 8.10 -15.67
CA LYS A 384 -19.20 9.09 -15.29
C LYS A 384 -19.39 9.29 -13.77
N ALA A 385 -18.45 8.88 -12.91
CA ALA A 385 -18.49 9.24 -11.49
C ALA A 385 -18.31 10.76 -11.36
N ASN A 386 -19.29 11.44 -10.76
CA ASN A 386 -19.19 12.87 -10.55
C ASN A 386 -18.06 13.13 -9.55
N ARG A 387 -17.02 13.84 -9.98
CA ARG A 387 -15.89 14.27 -9.16
C ARG A 387 -16.31 14.78 -7.78
N LEU A 388 -17.39 15.56 -7.72
CA LEU A 388 -17.91 16.12 -6.47
C LEU A 388 -18.34 15.02 -5.49
N GLU A 389 -18.90 13.92 -5.98
CA GLU A 389 -19.30 12.77 -5.14
C GLU A 389 -18.09 12.05 -4.54
N LEU A 390 -16.97 11.96 -5.27
CA LEU A 390 -15.75 11.35 -4.73
C LEU A 390 -15.14 12.23 -3.63
N LEU A 391 -15.11 13.55 -3.83
CA LEU A 391 -14.65 14.50 -2.81
C LEU A 391 -15.58 14.51 -1.60
N GLU A 392 -16.89 14.49 -1.82
CA GLU A 392 -17.87 14.38 -0.75
C GLU A 392 -17.68 13.09 0.05
N SER A 393 -17.49 11.96 -0.63
CA SER A 393 -17.24 10.66 0.01
C SER A 393 -15.98 10.71 0.87
N PHE A 394 -14.89 11.26 0.34
CA PHE A 394 -13.64 11.46 1.06
C PHE A 394 -13.81 12.36 2.30
N PHE A 395 -14.37 13.57 2.15
CA PHE A 395 -14.49 14.53 3.26
C PHE A 395 -15.48 14.05 4.33
N ARG A 396 -16.61 13.46 3.94
CA ARG A 396 -17.55 12.85 4.89
C ARG A 396 -16.88 11.72 5.68
N ALA A 397 -16.11 10.87 5.03
CA ALA A 397 -15.38 9.79 5.70
C ALA A 397 -14.32 10.34 6.66
N TYR A 398 -13.54 11.33 6.22
CA TYR A 398 -12.52 12.02 6.99
C TYR A 398 -13.11 12.69 8.25
N PHE A 399 -14.06 13.61 8.08
CA PHE A 399 -14.66 14.35 9.18
C PHE A 399 -15.38 13.42 10.17
N ARG A 400 -16.04 12.36 9.69
CA ARG A 400 -16.68 11.37 10.56
C ARG A 400 -15.68 10.62 11.46
N ARG A 401 -14.46 10.38 10.98
CA ARG A 401 -13.43 9.61 11.73
C ARG A 401 -12.45 10.49 12.51
N LEU A 402 -12.48 11.79 12.31
CA LEU A 402 -11.63 12.72 13.02
C LEU A 402 -12.02 12.79 14.51
N SER A 403 -11.03 12.83 15.42
CA SER A 403 -11.29 13.01 16.85
C SER A 403 -11.95 14.37 17.09
N TYR A 404 -12.63 14.54 18.23
CA TYR A 404 -13.30 15.81 18.54
C TYR A 404 -12.33 17.00 18.53
N ILE A 405 -11.14 16.83 19.13
CA ILE A 405 -10.09 17.86 19.20
C ILE A 405 -9.69 18.33 17.80
N TYR A 406 -9.40 17.40 16.88
CA TYR A 406 -8.99 17.77 15.52
C TYR A 406 -10.17 18.29 14.70
N PHE A 407 -11.38 17.80 14.94
CA PHE A 407 -12.59 18.31 14.29
C PHE A 407 -12.91 19.76 14.65
N GLU A 408 -12.71 20.18 15.90
CA GLU A 408 -12.88 21.59 16.28
C GLU A 408 -11.73 22.47 15.75
N ARG A 409 -10.50 21.95 15.69
CA ARG A 409 -9.36 22.66 15.06
C ARG A 409 -9.60 22.99 13.58
N TRP A 410 -10.46 22.24 12.89
CA TRP A 410 -10.84 22.53 11.51
C TRP A 410 -11.57 23.86 11.34
N GLU A 411 -12.31 24.35 12.34
CA GLU A 411 -12.96 25.67 12.23
C GLU A 411 -11.93 26.77 12.08
N ARG A 412 -10.94 26.78 12.99
CA ARG A 412 -9.81 27.72 12.94
C ARG A 412 -9.06 27.61 11.62
N LEU A 413 -8.84 26.39 11.15
CA LEU A 413 -8.18 26.15 9.88
C LEU A 413 -8.95 26.73 8.69
N MET A 414 -10.28 26.57 8.64
CA MET A 414 -11.11 27.11 7.56
C MET A 414 -11.09 28.65 7.50
N ASP A 415 -10.84 29.30 8.64
CA ASP A 415 -10.73 30.76 8.72
C ASP A 415 -9.31 31.24 8.33
N CYS A 416 -8.27 30.45 8.63
CA CYS A 416 -6.89 30.74 8.22
C CYS A 416 -6.58 30.42 6.74
N LEU A 417 -7.35 29.54 6.09
CA LEU A 417 -7.03 28.99 4.78
C LEU A 417 -7.76 29.63 3.59
N GLY A 418 -8.47 30.75 3.77
CA GLY A 418 -9.38 31.35 2.77
C GLY A 418 -8.84 31.38 1.33
N ASN A 419 -7.60 31.83 1.11
CA ASN A 419 -6.99 31.87 -0.24
C ASN A 419 -6.15 30.62 -0.57
N VAL A 420 -5.70 29.88 0.44
CA VAL A 420 -4.80 28.74 0.31
C VAL A 420 -5.54 27.48 -0.11
N ILE A 421 -6.71 27.18 0.49
CA ILE A 421 -7.57 26.08 0.02
C ILE A 421 -8.02 26.37 -1.41
N THR A 422 -8.40 27.61 -1.72
CA THR A 422 -8.81 28.01 -3.06
C THR A 422 -7.71 27.67 -4.09
N PHE A 423 -6.46 28.05 -3.88
CA PHE A 423 -5.40 27.76 -4.85
C PHE A 423 -5.19 26.25 -5.16
N TYR A 424 -5.19 25.38 -4.13
CA TYR A 424 -4.89 23.96 -4.30
C TYR A 424 -6.11 23.10 -4.65
N PHE A 425 -7.31 23.58 -4.33
CA PHE A 425 -8.56 22.87 -4.60
C PHE A 425 -9.26 23.37 -5.87
N ASP A 426 -9.00 24.59 -6.34
CA ASP A 426 -9.87 25.32 -7.29
C ASP A 426 -9.29 25.49 -8.72
N ARG A 427 -7.97 25.64 -8.91
CA ARG A 427 -7.42 26.28 -10.13
C ARG A 427 -7.70 25.66 -11.51
N ASP A 428 -8.32 24.47 -11.63
CA ASP A 428 -8.59 23.79 -12.92
C ASP A 428 -9.93 23.00 -12.98
N ASP A 429 -10.85 23.19 -12.03
CA ASP A 429 -11.36 21.98 -11.39
C ASP A 429 -12.88 21.86 -11.09
N GLY A 430 -13.77 22.76 -11.53
CA GLY A 430 -15.23 22.57 -11.34
C GLY A 430 -15.73 22.45 -9.89
N LEU A 431 -14.85 22.58 -8.90
CA LEU A 431 -15.18 23.08 -7.56
C LEU A 431 -15.42 24.58 -7.60
N GLY A 432 -14.81 25.29 -8.55
CA GLY A 432 -14.91 26.74 -8.70
C GLY A 432 -14.61 27.48 -7.38
N GLN A 433 -14.95 28.77 -7.37
CA GLN A 433 -14.89 29.60 -6.16
C GLN A 433 -15.71 29.03 -4.97
N ASP A 434 -16.51 27.97 -5.19
CA ASP A 434 -17.40 27.30 -4.22
C ASP A 434 -16.77 26.07 -3.53
N GLY A 435 -15.53 25.66 -3.83
CA GLY A 435 -14.93 24.48 -3.20
C GLY A 435 -14.85 24.55 -1.68
N LEU A 436 -14.46 25.72 -1.14
CA LEU A 436 -14.46 25.99 0.30
C LEU A 436 -15.88 25.97 0.88
N LYS A 437 -16.87 26.47 0.13
CA LYS A 437 -18.30 26.44 0.53
C LYS A 437 -18.80 25.00 0.68
N LYS A 438 -18.41 24.09 -0.22
CA LYS A 438 -18.74 22.66 -0.11
C LYS A 438 -18.07 21.97 1.06
N ILE A 439 -16.79 22.25 1.30
CA ILE A 439 -16.09 21.72 2.49
C ILE A 439 -16.76 22.21 3.78
N ARG A 440 -17.12 23.51 3.85
CA ARG A 440 -17.88 24.10 4.97
C ARG A 440 -19.24 23.42 5.14
N GLU A 441 -19.95 23.14 4.05
CA GLU A 441 -21.23 22.41 4.05
C GLU A 441 -21.08 21.01 4.65
N TRP A 442 -20.13 20.21 4.16
CA TRP A 442 -19.89 18.85 4.67
C TRP A 442 -19.45 18.84 6.13
N TYR A 443 -18.61 19.80 6.53
CA TYR A 443 -18.22 20.00 7.92
C TYR A 443 -19.42 20.33 8.82
N ARG A 444 -20.27 21.28 8.41
CA ARG A 444 -21.49 21.66 9.14
C ARG A 444 -22.42 20.47 9.35
N LEU A 445 -22.66 19.68 8.29
CA LEU A 445 -23.51 18.48 8.37
C LEU A 445 -22.97 17.47 9.40
N GLU A 446 -21.66 17.28 9.46
CA GLU A 446 -21.04 16.42 10.46
C GLU A 446 -21.12 17.02 11.87
N LYS A 447 -20.93 18.34 12.03
CA LYS A 447 -21.07 19.04 13.31
C LYS A 447 -22.49 18.88 13.88
N GLU A 448 -23.51 19.04 13.05
CA GLU A 448 -24.91 18.82 13.43
C GLU A 448 -25.18 17.37 13.84
N ARG A 449 -24.62 16.41 13.11
CA ARG A 449 -24.73 14.99 13.45
C ARG A 449 -24.10 14.69 14.82
N ARG A 450 -22.90 15.21 15.09
CA ARG A 450 -22.21 15.04 16.38
C ARG A 450 -22.99 15.63 17.55
N ARG A 451 -23.58 16.82 17.37
CA ARG A 451 -24.47 17.45 18.38
C ARG A 451 -25.70 16.59 18.70
N LYS A 452 -26.35 16.02 17.68
CA LYS A 452 -27.49 15.12 17.86
C LYS A 452 -27.10 13.83 18.58
N CYS A 453 -25.93 13.25 18.26
CA CYS A 453 -25.43 12.06 18.94
C CYS A 453 -25.02 12.32 20.39
N GLY A 454 -24.35 13.45 20.68
CA GLY A 454 -23.96 13.80 22.06
C GLY A 454 -25.14 14.08 22.98
N ARG A 455 -26.24 14.63 22.46
CA ARG A 455 -27.50 14.77 23.21
C ARG A 455 -28.19 13.44 23.50
N ALA A 456 -27.99 12.42 22.66
CA ALA A 456 -28.61 11.10 22.84
C ALA A 456 -27.86 10.19 23.84
N THR A 457 -26.58 10.46 24.14
CA THR A 457 -25.77 9.65 25.07
C THR A 457 -25.66 10.22 26.48
N GLY A 458 -26.32 11.34 26.79
CA GLY A 458 -26.27 11.99 28.11
C GLY A 458 -24.87 12.45 28.55
N THR A 459 -23.88 12.36 27.67
CA THR A 459 -22.49 12.68 27.95
C THR A 459 -22.21 14.06 27.36
N SER A 460 -22.29 15.07 28.22
CA SER A 460 -21.70 16.38 27.95
C SER A 460 -20.19 16.21 27.94
N LEU A 461 -19.62 15.86 26.79
CA LEU A 461 -18.17 15.84 26.58
C LEU A 461 -17.73 17.27 26.29
N TYR A 462 -17.39 18.00 27.38
CA TYR A 462 -16.51 19.16 27.32
C TYR A 462 -15.07 18.71 27.14
#